data_AF-A0A359HEE0-F1
#
_entry.id   AF-A0A359HEE0-F1
#
_cell.length_a   1.000
_cell.length_b   1.000
_cell.length_c   1.000
_cell.angle_alpha   90.00
_cell.angle_beta   90.00
_cell.angle_gamma   90.00
#
_symmetry.space_group_name_H-M   'P 1'
#
loop_
_entity.id
_entity.type
_entity.pdbx_description
1 polymer ?
#
loop_
_entity_poly.entity_id
_entity_poly.type
_entity_poly.pdbx_seq_one_letter_code
_entity_poly.pdbx_strand_id
1 'polypeptide(L)'
;MISGDTEAYILRGGETLEINGQPGDTVSAIPLSADVCGLTYTGLRWPLENAVLSFGTPRGVSNVLNREIAKISLENGLLLVMLIAKQVNG
;
A
#
# COMPACT_ATOMS: atom_id res chain seq x y z
N MET A 1 -8.05 -1.26 10.82
CA MET A 1 -8.41 -2.52 11.51
C MET A 1 -7.12 -3.29 11.73
N ILE A 2 -6.92 -3.90 12.89
CA ILE A 2 -5.76 -4.74 13.20
C ILE A 2 -6.29 -6.14 13.50
N SER A 3 -5.80 -7.15 12.80
CA SER A 3 -6.18 -8.55 13.00
C SER A 3 -4.93 -9.43 12.89
N GLY A 4 -4.45 -9.94 14.02
CA GLY A 4 -3.21 -10.73 14.07
C GLY A 4 -2.03 -9.96 13.47
N ASP A 5 -1.44 -10.53 12.42
CA ASP A 5 -0.27 -10.03 11.71
C ASP A 5 -0.61 -9.00 10.61
N THR A 6 -1.84 -8.49 10.56
CA THR A 6 -2.29 -7.59 9.48
C THR A 6 -2.92 -6.30 9.98
N GLU A 7 -2.49 -5.19 9.39
CA GLU A 7 -3.07 -3.86 9.58
C GLU A 7 -3.66 -3.37 8.27
N ALA A 8 -4.89 -2.85 8.31
CA ALA A 8 -5.60 -2.33 7.15
C ALA A 8 -5.97 -0.86 7.33
N TYR A 9 -5.71 -0.08 6.27
CA TYR A 9 -5.84 1.37 6.17
C TYR A 9 -6.68 1.74 4.96
N ILE A 10 -7.52 2.76 5.09
CA ILE A 10 -8.20 3.38 3.96
C ILE A 10 -7.51 4.70 3.67
N LEU A 11 -7.05 4.87 2.43
CA LEU A 11 -6.42 6.09 1.95
C LEU A 11 -7.30 6.74 0.88
N ARG A 12 -7.62 8.02 1.07
CA ARG A 12 -8.41 8.83 0.12
C ARG A 12 -7.50 9.74 -0.70
N GLY A 13 -8.00 10.19 -1.85
CA GLY A 13 -7.34 11.22 -2.65
C GLY A 13 -7.04 12.48 -1.82
N GLY A 14 -5.84 13.03 -1.99
CA GLY A 14 -5.30 14.14 -1.22
C GLY A 14 -4.59 13.73 0.08
N GLU A 15 -4.65 12.47 0.47
CA GLU A 15 -4.05 11.99 1.71
C GLU A 15 -2.67 11.35 1.49
N THR A 16 -1.94 11.22 2.60
CA THR A 16 -0.67 10.51 2.68
C THR A 16 -0.70 9.63 3.93
N LEU A 17 -0.34 8.37 3.75
CA LEU A 17 -0.20 7.38 4.81
C LEU A 17 1.29 7.06 5.00
N GLU A 18 1.73 7.10 6.26
CA GLU A 18 2.99 6.48 6.67
C GLU A 18 2.70 5.14 7.34
N ILE A 19 3.41 4.11 6.90
CA ILE A 19 3.31 2.75 7.42
C ILE A 19 4.62 2.41 8.10
N ASN A 20 4.53 1.96 9.36
CA ASN A 20 5.65 1.49 10.14
C ASN A 20 5.59 -0.04 10.21
N GLY A 21 6.68 -0.71 9.86
CA GLY A 21 6.79 -2.17 9.89
C GLY A 21 8.25 -2.60 9.90
N GLN A 22 8.51 -3.81 9.42
CA GLN A 22 9.86 -4.36 9.31
C GLN A 22 10.23 -4.63 7.85
N PRO A 23 11.51 -4.50 7.47
CA PRO A 23 11.97 -4.94 6.17
C PRO A 23 11.59 -6.41 5.91
N GLY A 24 10.92 -6.67 4.79
CA GLY A 24 10.38 -7.99 4.44
C GLY A 24 8.87 -8.15 4.65
N ASP A 25 8.20 -7.25 5.37
CA ASP A 25 6.74 -7.24 5.47
C ASP A 25 6.10 -6.88 4.12
N THR A 26 4.92 -7.43 3.85
CA THR A 26 4.20 -7.19 2.60
C THR A 26 3.28 -5.98 2.74
N VAL A 27 3.31 -5.08 1.75
CA VAL A 27 2.35 -3.98 1.61
C VAL A 27 1.53 -4.20 0.36
N SER A 28 0.21 -4.31 0.50
CA SER A 28 -0.72 -4.46 -0.63
C SER A 28 -1.59 -3.21 -0.79
N ALA A 29 -1.61 -2.65 -2.00
CA ALA A 29 -2.45 -1.52 -2.39
C ALA A 29 -3.56 -2.01 -3.33
N ILE A 30 -4.81 -1.89 -2.90
CA ILE A 30 -6.00 -2.39 -3.62
C ILE A 30 -6.96 -1.22 -3.89
N PRO A 31 -7.28 -0.92 -5.16
CA PRO A 31 -8.23 0.14 -5.49
C PRO A 31 -9.64 -0.23 -5.01
N LEU A 32 -10.30 0.72 -4.34
CA LEU A 32 -11.71 0.63 -3.91
C LEU A 32 -12.63 1.55 -4.71
N SER A 33 -12.08 2.41 -5.58
CA SER A 33 -12.82 3.24 -6.54
C SER A 33 -12.42 2.92 -7.98
N ALA A 34 -13.24 3.35 -8.93
CA ALA A 34 -12.99 3.15 -10.36
C ALA A 34 -11.70 3.86 -10.84
N ASP A 35 -11.45 5.04 -10.29
CA ASP A 35 -10.28 5.84 -10.59
C ASP A 35 -9.40 5.94 -9.35
N VAL A 36 -8.19 5.40 -9.44
CA VAL A 36 -7.11 5.61 -8.47
C VAL A 36 -5.93 6.17 -9.26
N CYS A 37 -5.66 7.46 -9.08
CA CYS A 37 -4.67 8.21 -9.86
C CYS A 37 -3.71 8.93 -8.92
N GLY A 38 -2.47 9.11 -9.38
CA GLY A 38 -1.43 9.76 -8.58
C GLY A 38 -0.94 8.91 -7.41
N LEU A 39 -1.02 7.58 -7.52
CA LEU A 39 -0.47 6.68 -6.50
C LEU A 39 1.06 6.74 -6.54
N THR A 40 1.65 7.19 -5.44
CA THR A 40 3.11 7.23 -5.25
C THR A 40 3.45 6.52 -3.96
N TYR A 41 4.50 5.72 -3.97
CA TYR A 41 5.05 5.19 -2.74
C TYR A 41 6.57 5.11 -2.71
N THR A 42 7.11 5.31 -1.51
CA THR A 42 8.53 5.22 -1.19
C THR A 42 8.75 4.31 0.01
N GLY A 43 9.97 3.81 0.19
CA GLY A 43 10.27 2.87 1.28
C GLY A 43 9.92 1.41 1.00
N LEU A 44 9.30 1.14 -0.15
CA LEU A 44 9.00 -0.19 -0.66
C LEU A 44 10.03 -0.64 -1.70
N ARG A 45 10.13 -1.96 -1.92
CA ARG A 45 11.12 -2.59 -2.82
C ARG A 45 10.96 -2.16 -4.27
N TRP A 46 9.73 -2.07 -4.75
CA TRP A 46 9.43 -1.58 -6.10
C TRP A 46 8.75 -0.23 -5.98
N PRO A 47 9.44 0.91 -6.06
CA PRO A 47 8.79 2.21 -5.94
C PRO A 47 7.83 2.47 -7.12
N LEU A 48 6.79 3.27 -6.87
CA LEU A 48 5.90 3.81 -7.90
C LEU A 48 5.83 5.31 -7.71
N GLU A 49 5.72 6.01 -8.83
CA GLU A 49 5.58 7.45 -8.91
C GLU A 49 4.43 7.77 -9.85
N ASN A 50 3.47 8.55 -9.35
CA ASN A 50 2.31 9.03 -10.10
C ASN A 50 1.57 7.94 -10.92
N ALA A 51 1.41 6.75 -10.33
CA ALA A 51 0.80 5.62 -11.01
C ALA A 51 -0.73 5.70 -11.03
N VAL A 52 -1.33 5.07 -12.04
CA VAL A 52 -2.77 4.92 -12.19
C VAL A 52 -3.12 3.44 -12.04
N LEU A 53 -4.09 3.12 -11.18
CA LEU A 53 -4.68 1.79 -11.08
C LEU A 53 -6.09 1.83 -11.69
N SER A 54 -6.25 1.26 -12.89
CA SER A 54 -7.52 1.24 -13.60
C SER A 54 -8.44 0.10 -13.14
N PHE A 55 -9.73 0.40 -12.97
CA PHE A 55 -10.78 -0.60 -12.76
C PHE A 55 -10.92 -1.49 -14.01
N GLY A 56 -10.69 -2.80 -13.88
CA GLY A 56 -10.68 -3.75 -14.99
C GLY A 56 -9.40 -4.58 -15.08
N THR A 57 -8.31 -4.11 -14.46
CA THR A 57 -7.18 -4.95 -14.06
C THR A 57 -7.35 -5.27 -12.58
N PRO A 58 -7.82 -6.46 -12.19
CA PRO A 58 -8.17 -6.81 -10.80
C PRO A 58 -6.93 -7.03 -9.92
N ARG A 59 -5.81 -6.41 -10.25
CA ARG A 59 -4.53 -6.66 -9.59
C ARG A 59 -4.24 -5.49 -8.68
N GLY A 60 -4.59 -5.65 -7.41
CA GLY A 60 -3.89 -4.92 -6.36
C GLY A 60 -2.38 -5.12 -6.51
N VAL A 61 -1.60 -4.11 -6.14
CA VAL A 61 -0.14 -4.18 -6.23
C VAL A 61 0.40 -4.56 -4.87
N SER A 62 0.98 -5.76 -4.78
CA SER A 62 1.74 -6.19 -3.61
C SER A 62 3.20 -5.77 -3.77
N ASN A 63 3.75 -5.30 -2.66
CA ASN A 63 5.11 -4.81 -2.53
C ASN A 63 5.69 -5.29 -1.19
N VAL A 64 6.96 -4.99 -0.95
CA VAL A 64 7.64 -5.40 0.28
C VAL A 64 8.31 -4.18 0.90
N LEU A 65 8.19 -4.00 2.22
CA LEU A 65 8.95 -2.99 2.94
C LEU A 65 10.45 -3.25 2.74
N ASN A 66 11.17 -2.24 2.22
CA ASN A 66 12.63 -2.29 2.06
C ASN A 66 13.35 -1.64 3.25
N ARG A 67 12.63 -0.88 4.06
CA ARG A 67 13.05 -0.24 5.31
C ARG A 67 11.87 -0.22 6.28
N GLU A 68 12.06 0.30 7.48
CA GLU A 68 11.06 0.30 8.57
C GLU A 68 9.84 1.20 8.28
N ILE A 69 10.00 2.20 7.41
CA ILE A 69 8.96 3.19 7.08
C ILE A 69 8.71 3.21 5.57
N ALA A 70 7.45 3.08 5.19
CA ALA A 70 6.98 3.43 3.85
C ALA A 70 6.02 4.62 3.90
N LYS A 71 6.06 5.42 2.84
CA LYS A 71 5.13 6.54 2.63
C LYS A 71 4.34 6.29 1.35
N ILE A 72 3.02 6.39 1.44
CA ILE A 72 2.09 6.15 0.34
C ILE A 72 1.18 7.37 0.23
N SER A 73 1.19 8.03 -0.92
CA SER A 73 0.30 9.17 -1.19
C SER A 73 -0.61 8.86 -2.37
N LEU A 74 -1.81 9.44 -2.32
CA LEU A 74 -2.79 9.30 -3.39
C LEU A 74 -3.34 10.67 -3.76
N GLU A 75 -3.38 11.01 -5.04
CA GLU A 75 -3.98 12.28 -5.49
C GLU A 75 -5.50 12.16 -5.62
N ASN A 76 -6.00 11.09 -6.23
CA ASN A 76 -7.44 10.88 -6.43
C ASN A 76 -7.86 9.42 -6.25
N GLY A 77 -9.04 9.21 -5.68
CA GLY A 77 -9.65 7.89 -5.52
C GLY A 77 -9.73 7.38 -4.09
N LEU A 78 -9.97 6.08 -3.95
CA LEU A 78 -10.03 5.35 -2.69
C LEU A 78 -9.19 4.09 -2.79
N LEU A 79 -8.29 3.89 -1.83
CA LEU A 79 -7.34 2.79 -1.81
C LEU A 79 -7.38 2.08 -0.45
N LEU A 80 -7.50 0.76 -0.48
CA LEU A 80 -7.21 -0.08 0.67
C LEU A 80 -5.72 -0.38 0.68
N VAL A 81 -5.05 -0.04 1.78
CA VAL A 81 -3.66 -0.41 2.00
C VAL A 81 -3.60 -1.40 3.15
N MET A 82 -2.89 -2.52 2.95
CA MET A 82 -2.68 -3.53 3.97
C MET A 82 -1.19 -3.73 4.21
N LEU A 83 -0.78 -3.67 5.48
CA LEU A 83 0.52 -4.16 5.95
C LEU A 83 0.31 -5.56 6.51
N ILE A 84 1.08 -6.53 6.02
CA ILE A 84 1.04 -7.93 6.46
C ILE A 84 2.44 -8.29 6.93
N ALA A 85 2.59 -8.54 8.23
CA ALA A 85 3.86 -8.90 8.82
C ALA A 85 4.35 -10.23 8.23
N LYS A 86 5.64 -10.30 7.91
CA LYS A 86 6.25 -11.53 7.44
C LYS A 86 6.22 -12.58 8.54
N GLN A 87 5.73 -13.78 8.24
CA GLN A 87 5.84 -14.89 9.19
C GLN A 87 7.30 -15.37 9.28
N VAL A 88 7.83 -15.37 10.50
CA VAL A 88 9.13 -15.96 10.80
C VAL A 88 8.90 -17.46 11.00
N ASN A 89 9.21 -18.25 9.98
CA ASN A 89 9.33 -19.69 10.14
C ASN A 89 10.58 -19.93 11.00
N GLY A 90 10.36 -20.37 12.25
CA GLY A 90 11.41 -20.92 13.12
C GLY A 90 11.86 -22.29 12.67
#